data_AF-A0A9D7NE80-F1
#
_entry.id   AF-A0A9D7NE80-F1
#
_cell.length_a   1.000
_cell.length_b   1.000
_cell.length_c   1.000
_cell.angle_alpha   90.00
_cell.angle_beta   90.00
_cell.angle_gamma   90.00
#
_symmetry.space_group_name_H-M   'P 1'
#
loop_
_entity.id
_entity.type
_entity.pdbx_description
1 polymer ?
#
loop_
_entity_poly.entity_id
_entity_poly.type
_entity_poly.pdbx_seq_one_letter_code
_entity_poly.pdbx_strand_id
1 'polypeptide(L)'
;MNGGTYQSTGRFSNLASGNYTVGVRDANNCTNTRSVDLQSEASPRASVANVRQPTCAGNNGQIQVQAQGGLAPYTYAINGGSFQSNATFSGLRPGNYTLSVQDSRGCQTTLQTNLSSASGNLVPATIGGTANRFACLLENVRLQGNLPGGTTGRWSLSNNLGSLSNAQSAQTNFRPQQAGTVEITWTLSTPGCSNYSQAKIQFQRSSSSTGQRLYRH
;
A
#
# COMPACT_ATOMS: atom_id res chain seq x y z
N MET A 1 5.19 46.30 -29.22
CA MET A 1 5.38 45.69 -27.89
C MET A 1 6.87 45.49 -27.67
N ASN A 2 7.41 45.80 -26.48
CA ASN A 2 8.85 45.76 -26.17
C ASN A 2 9.73 46.46 -27.21
N GLY A 3 9.30 47.63 -27.72
CA GLY A 3 10.03 48.37 -28.76
C GLY A 3 9.95 47.79 -30.18
N GLY A 4 9.20 46.70 -30.41
CA GLY A 4 8.95 46.15 -31.75
C GLY A 4 8.05 47.03 -32.63
N THR A 5 7.84 46.60 -33.88
CA THR A 5 7.03 47.32 -34.87
C THR A 5 5.57 47.54 -34.42
N TYR A 6 5.00 48.68 -34.83
CA TYR A 6 3.60 49.01 -34.56
C TYR A 6 2.68 48.18 -35.45
N GLN A 7 1.56 47.74 -34.88
CA GLN A 7 0.52 46.98 -35.58
C GLN A 7 -0.87 47.53 -35.25
N SER A 8 -1.82 47.41 -36.18
CA SER A 8 -3.15 48.03 -36.07
C SER A 8 -4.16 47.25 -35.22
N THR A 9 -3.93 45.97 -34.95
CA THR A 9 -4.93 45.11 -34.27
C THR A 9 -4.84 45.15 -32.74
N GLY A 10 -3.70 45.61 -32.20
CA GLY A 10 -3.43 45.61 -30.76
C GLY A 10 -3.41 44.23 -30.10
N ARG A 11 -3.47 43.14 -30.88
CA ARG A 11 -3.59 41.77 -30.35
C ARG A 11 -2.24 41.06 -30.38
N PHE A 12 -1.83 40.53 -29.24
CA PHE A 12 -0.60 39.75 -29.08
C PHE A 12 -0.99 38.36 -28.55
N SER A 13 -0.50 37.30 -29.19
CA SER A 13 -0.80 35.90 -28.85
C SER A 13 0.49 35.12 -28.58
N ASN A 14 0.39 33.99 -27.87
CA ASN A 14 1.52 33.12 -27.51
C ASN A 14 2.61 33.81 -26.70
N LEU A 15 2.22 34.73 -25.81
CA LEU A 15 3.14 35.39 -24.90
C LEU A 15 3.43 34.46 -23.72
N ALA A 16 4.71 34.19 -23.46
CA ALA A 16 5.15 33.53 -22.24
C ALA A 16 4.97 34.46 -21.03
N SER A 17 5.10 33.94 -19.81
CA SER A 17 5.17 34.80 -18.62
C SER A 17 6.35 35.77 -18.70
N GLY A 18 6.15 37.01 -18.28
CA GLY A 18 7.18 38.05 -18.24
C GLY A 18 6.58 39.45 -18.21
N ASN A 19 7.46 40.45 -18.05
CA ASN A 19 7.06 41.85 -18.14
C ASN A 19 7.09 42.33 -19.59
N TYR A 20 6.03 43.02 -19.96
CA TYR A 20 5.74 43.43 -21.32
C TYR A 20 5.40 44.91 -21.38
N THR A 21 6.17 45.66 -22.14
CA THR A 21 5.88 47.07 -22.42
C THR A 21 5.04 47.18 -23.69
N VAL A 22 3.78 47.53 -23.54
CA VAL A 22 2.87 47.84 -24.66
C VAL A 22 2.99 49.32 -24.98
N GLY A 23 3.35 49.62 -26.24
CA GLY A 23 3.44 50.99 -26.75
C GLY A 23 2.35 51.25 -27.78
N VAL A 24 1.71 52.41 -27.69
CA VAL A 24 0.77 52.94 -28.68
C VAL A 24 1.36 54.17 -29.35
N ARG A 25 1.06 54.38 -30.63
CA ARG A 25 1.47 55.55 -31.40
C ARG A 25 0.30 56.11 -32.17
N ASP A 26 0.09 57.41 -32.09
CA ASP A 26 -0.94 58.11 -32.87
C ASP A 26 -0.45 58.45 -34.30
N ALA A 27 -1.33 59.06 -35.11
CA ALA A 27 -0.99 59.49 -36.47
C ALA A 27 0.04 60.64 -36.52
N ASN A 28 0.24 61.36 -35.42
CA ASN A 28 1.19 62.46 -35.28
C ASN A 28 2.54 61.99 -34.71
N ASN A 29 2.77 60.68 -34.61
CA ASN A 29 3.96 60.04 -34.04
C ASN A 29 4.15 60.24 -32.53
N CYS A 30 3.15 60.72 -31.79
CA CYS A 30 3.19 60.73 -30.33
C CYS A 30 3.13 59.28 -29.82
N THR A 31 4.00 58.91 -28.88
CA THR A 31 4.05 57.55 -28.32
C THR A 31 3.70 57.57 -26.84
N ASN A 32 3.04 56.51 -26.38
CA ASN A 32 2.77 56.28 -24.97
C ASN A 32 3.00 54.79 -24.66
N THR A 33 3.54 54.47 -23.50
CA THR A 33 3.87 53.10 -23.11
C THR A 33 3.27 52.75 -21.75
N ARG A 34 2.89 51.47 -21.61
CA ARG A 34 2.49 50.87 -20.33
C ARG A 34 3.15 49.51 -20.17
N SER A 35 3.65 49.23 -18.98
CA SER A 35 4.12 47.91 -18.59
C SER A 35 2.96 47.04 -18.12
N VAL A 36 3.00 45.77 -18.51
CA VAL A 36 2.06 44.70 -18.14
C VAL A 36 2.89 43.52 -17.68
N ASP A 37 2.67 43.06 -16.45
CA ASP A 37 3.29 41.84 -15.95
C ASP A 37 2.38 40.65 -16.22
N LEU A 38 2.82 39.72 -17.07
CA LEU A 38 2.17 38.44 -17.29
C LEU A 38 2.83 37.42 -16.37
N GLN A 39 2.20 37.12 -15.24
CA GLN A 39 2.74 36.14 -14.29
C GLN A 39 2.51 34.72 -14.79
N SER A 40 3.53 33.86 -14.64
CA SER A 40 3.34 32.42 -14.78
C SER A 40 2.51 31.95 -13.60
N GLU A 41 1.40 31.30 -13.87
CA GLU A 41 0.53 30.78 -12.83
C GLU A 41 1.24 29.63 -12.11
N ALA A 42 1.42 29.78 -10.79
CA ALA A 42 2.03 28.72 -10.00
C ALA A 42 1.12 27.49 -9.99
N SER A 43 1.63 26.36 -10.47
CA SER A 43 0.93 25.08 -10.37
C SER A 43 0.49 24.81 -8.93
N PRO A 44 -0.67 24.14 -8.73
CA PRO A 44 -1.10 23.77 -7.39
C PRO A 44 -0.06 22.84 -6.76
N ARG A 45 0.21 23.02 -5.47
CA ARG A 45 1.00 22.08 -4.67
C ARG A 45 0.09 20.99 -4.16
N ALA A 46 0.54 19.74 -4.25
CA ALA A 46 -0.21 18.58 -3.79
C ALA A 46 0.51 17.89 -2.62
N SER A 47 -0.24 17.45 -1.62
CA SER A 47 0.25 16.64 -0.50
C SER A 47 -0.75 15.57 -0.10
N VAL A 48 -0.28 14.54 0.61
CA VAL A 48 -1.16 13.53 1.23
C VAL A 48 -1.59 14.04 2.60
N ALA A 49 -2.89 14.25 2.77
CA ALA A 49 -3.47 14.74 4.03
C ALA A 49 -3.72 13.61 5.02
N ASN A 50 -4.20 12.45 4.54
CA ASN A 50 -4.50 11.29 5.36
C ASN A 50 -4.33 10.00 4.57
N VAL A 51 -3.97 8.93 5.28
CA VAL A 51 -3.85 7.57 4.73
C VAL A 51 -4.49 6.58 5.68
N ARG A 52 -5.40 5.75 5.14
CA ARG A 52 -5.82 4.50 5.78
C ARG A 52 -5.17 3.35 5.04
N GLN A 53 -4.30 2.63 5.73
CA GLN A 53 -3.64 1.46 5.16
C GLN A 53 -4.63 0.31 4.92
N PRO A 54 -4.60 -0.35 3.75
CA PRO A 54 -5.42 -1.52 3.46
C PRO A 54 -4.99 -2.74 4.28
N THR A 55 -5.86 -3.73 4.42
CA THR A 55 -5.45 -5.08 4.88
C THR A 55 -4.81 -5.85 3.74
N CYS A 56 -3.92 -6.83 4.01
CA CYS A 56 -3.17 -7.51 2.95
C CYS A 56 -4.04 -8.21 1.88
N ALA A 57 -5.26 -8.64 2.22
CA ALA A 57 -6.21 -9.21 1.26
C ALA A 57 -7.33 -8.25 0.85
N GLY A 58 -7.44 -7.10 1.52
CA GLY A 58 -8.53 -6.15 1.36
C GLY A 58 -8.24 -5.06 0.34
N ASN A 59 -9.31 -4.49 -0.18
CA ASN A 59 -9.33 -3.25 -0.95
C ASN A 59 -9.90 -2.11 -0.08
N ASN A 60 -9.60 -2.09 1.21
CA ASN A 60 -10.17 -1.12 2.15
C ASN A 60 -9.23 0.07 2.42
N GLY A 61 -8.15 0.22 1.65
CA GLY A 61 -7.24 1.34 1.74
C GLY A 61 -7.88 2.66 1.30
N GLN A 62 -7.34 3.77 1.81
CA GLN A 62 -7.81 5.11 1.48
C GLN A 62 -6.63 6.08 1.43
N ILE A 63 -6.67 7.00 0.47
CA ILE A 63 -5.76 8.15 0.37
C ILE A 63 -6.62 9.41 0.28
N GLN A 64 -6.33 10.39 1.12
CA GLN A 64 -6.90 11.74 1.03
C GLN A 64 -5.80 12.71 0.58
N VAL A 65 -6.09 13.47 -0.49
CA VAL A 65 -5.17 14.46 -1.07
C VAL A 65 -5.58 15.86 -0.62
N GLN A 66 -4.60 16.74 -0.46
CA GLN A 66 -4.81 18.18 -0.26
C GLN A 66 -4.08 18.96 -1.35
N ALA A 67 -4.69 20.07 -1.77
CA ALA A 67 -4.15 21.00 -2.75
C ALA A 67 -4.01 22.40 -2.13
N GLN A 68 -2.93 23.12 -2.46
CA GLN A 68 -2.69 24.51 -2.05
C GLN A 68 -2.03 25.30 -3.18
N GLY A 69 -2.30 26.61 -3.28
CA GLY A 69 -1.83 27.42 -4.41
C GLY A 69 -2.55 27.10 -5.71
N GLY A 70 -2.15 27.71 -6.83
CA GLY A 70 -2.93 27.66 -8.07
C GLY A 70 -4.31 28.31 -7.92
N LEU A 71 -5.23 28.00 -8.84
CA LEU A 71 -6.59 28.54 -8.82
C LEU A 71 -7.68 27.49 -8.59
N ALA A 72 -8.33 27.55 -7.42
CA ALA A 72 -9.52 26.75 -7.13
C ALA A 72 -10.67 27.01 -8.14
N PRO A 73 -11.58 26.04 -8.37
CA PRO A 73 -11.64 24.69 -7.76
C PRO A 73 -10.54 23.75 -8.25
N TYR A 74 -10.22 22.75 -7.42
CA TYR A 74 -9.28 21.69 -7.77
C TYR A 74 -10.01 20.40 -8.15
N THR A 75 -9.38 19.62 -9.01
CA THR A 75 -9.78 18.24 -9.33
C THR A 75 -8.61 17.30 -9.11
N TYR A 76 -8.92 16.03 -8.86
CA TYR A 76 -7.99 15.01 -8.41
C TYR A 76 -8.11 13.77 -9.28
N ALA A 77 -6.98 13.14 -9.61
CA ALA A 77 -6.95 11.85 -10.29
C ALA A 77 -5.94 10.91 -9.62
N ILE A 78 -6.12 9.62 -9.83
CA ILE A 78 -5.23 8.58 -9.32
C ILE A 78 -4.81 7.65 -10.47
N ASN A 79 -3.52 7.32 -10.52
CA ASN A 79 -2.89 6.46 -11.51
C ASN A 79 -3.21 6.80 -12.98
N GLY A 80 -3.31 8.10 -13.29
CA GLY A 80 -3.64 8.57 -14.64
C GLY A 80 -5.12 8.39 -15.04
N GLY A 81 -6.01 8.09 -14.10
CA GLY A 81 -7.45 8.02 -14.33
C GLY A 81 -8.11 9.38 -14.55
N SER A 82 -9.44 9.37 -14.64
CA SER A 82 -10.23 10.59 -14.80
C SER A 82 -10.17 11.51 -13.58
N PHE A 83 -10.18 12.82 -13.82
CA PHE A 83 -10.25 13.83 -12.78
C PHE A 83 -11.65 13.90 -12.17
N GLN A 84 -11.70 14.01 -10.85
CA GLN A 84 -12.93 14.15 -10.05
C GLN A 84 -12.77 15.26 -9.00
N SER A 85 -13.87 15.82 -8.49
CA SER A 85 -13.84 16.83 -7.43
C SER A 85 -13.53 16.26 -6.05
N ASN A 86 -13.78 14.97 -5.82
CA ASN A 86 -13.51 14.33 -4.54
C ASN A 86 -12.01 14.06 -4.36
N ALA A 87 -11.43 14.63 -3.31
CA ALA A 87 -10.02 14.47 -2.96
C ALA A 87 -9.69 13.15 -2.25
N THR A 88 -10.69 12.30 -2.02
CA THR A 88 -10.53 11.03 -1.30
C THR A 88 -10.71 9.84 -2.23
N PHE A 89 -9.68 9.02 -2.34
CA PHE A 89 -9.70 7.75 -3.05
C PHE A 89 -9.82 6.61 -2.04
N SER A 90 -10.82 5.76 -2.21
CA SER A 90 -11.06 4.57 -1.37
C SER A 90 -11.07 3.32 -2.24
N GLY A 91 -11.17 2.13 -1.64
CA GLY A 91 -11.16 0.90 -2.44
C GLY A 91 -9.74 0.43 -2.80
N LEU A 92 -8.71 0.97 -2.14
CA LEU A 92 -7.32 0.81 -2.56
C LEU A 92 -6.68 -0.44 -1.95
N ARG A 93 -5.82 -1.11 -2.72
CA ARG A 93 -5.01 -2.27 -2.30
C ARG A 93 -3.61 -1.78 -1.87
N PRO A 94 -2.81 -2.63 -1.22
CA PRO A 94 -1.40 -2.31 -1.00
C PRO A 94 -0.69 -2.04 -2.34
N GLY A 95 0.10 -0.98 -2.43
CA GLY A 95 0.74 -0.60 -3.68
C GLY A 95 1.19 0.85 -3.77
N ASN A 96 1.84 1.18 -4.88
CA ASN A 96 2.26 2.55 -5.20
C ASN A 96 1.17 3.25 -6.00
N TYR A 97 0.93 4.51 -5.66
CA TYR A 97 -0.10 5.36 -6.26
C TYR A 97 0.51 6.67 -6.73
N THR A 98 0.24 7.02 -7.98
CA THR A 98 0.51 8.36 -8.53
C THR A 98 -0.76 9.18 -8.44
N LEU A 99 -0.74 10.25 -7.67
CA LEU A 99 -1.86 11.16 -7.50
C LEU A 99 -1.60 12.42 -8.32
N SER A 100 -2.62 12.91 -9.02
CA SER A 100 -2.57 14.15 -9.78
C SER A 100 -3.58 15.15 -9.21
N VAL A 101 -3.17 16.40 -9.10
CA VAL A 101 -4.05 17.54 -8.78
C VAL A 101 -4.03 18.49 -9.97
N GLN A 102 -5.20 18.95 -10.39
CA GLN A 102 -5.38 19.94 -11.44
C GLN A 102 -6.20 21.12 -10.91
N ASP A 103 -5.80 22.33 -11.23
CA ASP A 103 -6.57 23.54 -10.90
C ASP A 103 -7.56 23.91 -12.02
N SER A 104 -8.38 24.94 -11.80
CA SER A 104 -9.43 25.36 -12.74
C SER A 104 -8.91 25.89 -14.09
N ARG A 105 -7.61 26.22 -14.18
CA ARG A 105 -6.94 26.69 -15.41
C ARG A 105 -6.18 25.57 -16.12
N GLY A 106 -6.17 24.38 -15.54
CA GLY A 106 -5.59 23.19 -16.14
C GLY A 106 -4.16 22.88 -15.71
N CYS A 107 -3.56 23.69 -14.83
CA CYS A 107 -2.21 23.46 -14.30
C CYS A 107 -2.20 22.22 -13.39
N GLN A 108 -1.24 21.31 -13.58
CA GLN A 108 -1.19 20.03 -12.88
C GLN A 108 0.06 19.86 -12.02
N THR A 109 -0.05 19.06 -10.96
CA THR A 109 1.07 18.55 -10.18
C THR A 109 0.80 17.10 -9.78
N THR A 110 1.85 16.28 -9.81
CA THR A 110 1.79 14.86 -9.45
C THR A 110 2.61 14.57 -8.21
N LEU A 111 2.13 13.67 -7.36
CA LEU A 111 2.89 13.14 -6.23
C LEU A 111 2.75 11.61 -6.16
N GLN A 112 3.76 10.94 -5.62
CA GLN A 112 3.72 9.49 -5.39
C GLN A 112 3.55 9.18 -3.91
N THR A 113 2.72 8.18 -3.61
CA THR A 113 2.58 7.64 -2.26
C THR A 113 2.47 6.12 -2.30
N ASN A 114 2.78 5.48 -1.19
CA ASN A 114 2.67 4.03 -1.04
C ASN A 114 1.65 3.72 0.06
N LEU A 115 0.75 2.79 -0.25
CA LEU A 115 -0.03 2.11 0.77
C LEU A 115 0.67 0.81 1.16
N SER A 116 1.19 0.79 2.38
CA SER A 116 1.64 -0.45 3.01
C SER A 116 0.45 -1.15 3.62
N SER A 117 0.47 -2.48 3.72
CA SER A 117 -0.61 -3.15 4.41
C SER A 117 -0.54 -2.81 5.89
N ALA A 118 -1.68 -2.48 6.52
CA ALA A 118 -1.78 -2.61 7.96
C ALA A 118 -1.53 -4.08 8.28
N SER A 119 -0.55 -4.36 9.15
CA SER A 119 -0.35 -5.69 9.73
C SER A 119 -1.64 -6.06 10.47
N GLY A 120 -2.56 -6.68 9.74
CA GLY A 120 -3.76 -7.26 10.30
C GLY A 120 -3.31 -8.45 11.10
N ASN A 121 -3.58 -8.42 12.40
CA ASN A 121 -3.38 -9.55 13.30
C ASN A 121 -3.93 -10.81 12.63
N LEU A 122 -3.04 -11.66 12.11
CA LEU A 122 -3.46 -12.92 11.54
C LEU A 122 -4.06 -13.73 12.69
N VAL A 123 -5.23 -14.33 12.47
CA VAL A 123 -5.80 -15.28 13.43
C VAL A 123 -4.73 -16.37 13.66
N PRO A 124 -4.37 -16.68 14.92
CA PRO A 124 -3.41 -17.73 15.21
C PRO A 124 -3.85 -19.03 14.54
N ALA A 125 -2.95 -19.67 13.80
CA ALA A 125 -3.16 -21.00 13.27
C ALA A 125 -3.62 -21.95 14.39
N THR A 126 -4.74 -22.66 14.17
CA THR A 126 -5.26 -23.64 15.12
C THR A 126 -4.72 -25.01 14.77
N ILE A 127 -4.10 -25.72 15.72
CA ILE A 127 -3.59 -27.07 15.51
C ILE A 127 -4.78 -28.03 15.33
N GLY A 128 -4.93 -28.60 14.15
CA GLY A 128 -5.88 -29.67 13.89
C GLY A 128 -5.29 -31.03 14.23
N GLY A 129 -5.47 -31.50 15.47
CA GLY A 129 -5.07 -32.84 15.88
C GLY A 129 -4.83 -32.97 17.38
N THR A 130 -5.66 -33.76 18.06
CA THR A 130 -5.64 -33.97 19.51
C THR A 130 -4.56 -34.97 19.93
N ALA A 131 -3.28 -34.70 19.66
CA ALA A 131 -2.18 -35.59 20.08
C ALA A 131 -1.15 -34.84 20.94
N ASN A 132 -1.55 -34.48 22.16
CA ASN A 132 -0.64 -33.98 23.20
C ASN A 132 0.09 -35.10 23.96
N ARG A 133 0.05 -36.35 23.47
CA ARG A 133 0.84 -37.48 24.00
C ARG A 133 1.42 -38.28 22.84
N PHE A 134 2.74 -38.27 22.70
CA PHE A 134 3.48 -39.15 21.79
C PHE A 134 3.92 -40.41 22.54
N ALA A 135 3.28 -41.55 22.26
CA ALA A 135 3.92 -42.84 22.50
C ALA A 135 5.15 -43.00 21.58
N CYS A 136 6.11 -43.86 21.94
CA CYS A 136 7.32 -44.16 21.16
C CYS A 136 7.08 -44.72 19.73
N LEU A 137 5.89 -44.57 19.17
CA LEU A 137 5.53 -44.97 17.81
C LEU A 137 5.05 -43.73 17.03
N LEU A 138 5.95 -43.24 16.17
CA LEU A 138 5.74 -42.91 14.74
C LEU A 138 4.49 -42.11 14.29
N GLU A 139 3.80 -41.37 15.14
CA GLU A 139 2.64 -40.59 14.67
C GLU A 139 3.03 -39.23 14.06
N ASN A 140 2.39 -38.88 12.95
CA ASN A 140 2.52 -37.56 12.35
C ASN A 140 1.54 -36.61 13.06
N VAL A 141 2.02 -35.45 13.52
CA VAL A 141 1.10 -34.37 13.89
C VAL A 141 0.76 -33.59 12.64
N ARG A 142 -0.53 -33.52 12.33
CA ARG A 142 -1.03 -32.65 11.27
C ARG A 142 -1.06 -31.22 11.78
N LEU A 143 -0.23 -30.38 11.18
CA LEU A 143 -0.26 -28.94 11.39
C LEU A 143 -1.21 -28.33 10.38
N GLN A 144 -2.15 -27.52 10.87
CA GLN A 144 -3.09 -26.78 10.02
C GLN A 144 -2.99 -25.29 10.37
N GLY A 145 -2.75 -24.46 9.37
CA GLY A 145 -3.06 -23.04 9.43
C GLY A 145 -4.53 -22.83 9.10
N ASN A 146 -5.26 -22.07 9.91
CA ASN A 146 -6.56 -21.56 9.47
C ASN A 146 -6.31 -20.45 8.45
N LEU A 147 -6.83 -20.64 7.24
CA LEU A 147 -6.75 -19.62 6.18
C LEU A 147 -7.72 -18.49 6.51
N PRO A 148 -7.28 -17.22 6.54
CA PRO A 148 -8.19 -16.12 6.25
C PRO A 148 -8.74 -16.37 4.84
N GLY A 149 -10.07 -16.50 4.71
CA GLY A 149 -10.70 -16.84 3.44
C GLY A 149 -10.21 -15.96 2.29
N GLY A 150 -9.82 -16.57 1.17
CA GLY A 150 -9.48 -15.87 -0.08
C GLY A 150 -8.01 -15.54 -0.32
N THR A 151 -7.04 -16.15 0.36
CA THR A 151 -5.61 -15.88 0.14
C THR A 151 -4.92 -16.91 -0.77
N THR A 152 -4.23 -16.43 -1.81
CA THR A 152 -3.22 -17.16 -2.59
C THR A 152 -1.84 -16.62 -2.23
N GLY A 153 -0.96 -17.42 -1.64
CA GLY A 153 0.41 -17.01 -1.34
C GLY A 153 1.33 -18.18 -1.04
N ARG A 154 2.64 -17.94 -1.09
CA ARG A 154 3.66 -18.93 -0.73
C ARG A 154 3.81 -18.96 0.79
N TRP A 155 3.61 -20.13 1.39
CA TRP A 155 3.77 -20.35 2.81
C TRP A 155 5.16 -20.95 3.10
N SER A 156 5.69 -20.63 4.26
CA SER A 156 6.87 -21.32 4.81
C SER A 156 6.58 -21.72 6.24
N LEU A 157 6.97 -22.93 6.59
CA LEU A 157 6.95 -23.44 7.94
C LEU A 157 8.39 -23.47 8.46
N SER A 158 8.65 -22.84 9.59
CA SER A 158 9.93 -22.94 10.29
C SER A 158 9.74 -23.31 11.75
N ASN A 159 10.77 -23.91 12.32
CA ASN A 159 10.95 -24.02 13.76
C ASN A 159 12.27 -23.34 14.18
N ASN A 160 12.53 -23.35 15.49
CA ASN A 160 13.77 -22.84 16.08
C ASN A 160 15.05 -23.58 15.64
N LEU A 161 14.93 -24.62 14.81
CA LEU A 161 16.02 -25.47 14.30
C LEU A 161 16.17 -25.40 12.77
N GLY A 162 15.27 -24.72 12.04
CA GLY A 162 15.32 -24.58 10.57
C GLY A 162 13.95 -24.63 9.86
N SER A 163 13.98 -24.57 8.54
CA SER A 163 12.79 -24.64 7.68
C SER A 163 12.28 -26.09 7.56
N LEU A 164 10.99 -26.31 7.80
CA LEU A 164 10.35 -27.63 7.81
C LEU A 164 9.81 -28.06 6.44
N SER A 165 10.47 -27.63 5.36
CA SER A 165 10.14 -27.81 3.94
C SER A 165 9.09 -26.84 3.37
N ASN A 166 9.34 -26.46 2.11
CA ASN A 166 8.69 -25.40 1.32
C ASN A 166 7.19 -25.67 1.10
N ALA A 167 6.36 -25.39 2.09
CA ALA A 167 4.94 -25.66 2.02
C ALA A 167 4.24 -24.65 1.10
N GLN A 168 3.93 -25.06 -0.14
CA GLN A 168 2.95 -24.36 -0.98
C GLN A 168 1.51 -24.49 -0.44
N SER A 169 1.32 -25.07 0.75
CA SER A 169 0.04 -25.39 1.38
C SER A 169 0.05 -25.01 2.87
N ALA A 170 -1.11 -24.59 3.41
CA ALA A 170 -1.31 -24.30 4.84
C ALA A 170 -1.43 -25.56 5.72
N GLN A 171 -1.14 -26.74 5.17
CA GLN A 171 -1.24 -28.02 5.86
C GLN A 171 0.00 -28.87 5.61
N THR A 172 0.60 -29.41 6.67
CA THR A 172 1.71 -30.37 6.56
C THR A 172 1.78 -31.29 7.76
N ASN A 173 2.44 -32.44 7.59
CA ASN A 173 2.71 -33.38 8.66
C ASN A 173 4.09 -33.10 9.25
N PHE A 174 4.16 -32.93 10.58
CA PHE A 174 5.41 -32.71 11.29
C PHE A 174 5.72 -33.88 12.23
N ARG A 175 6.99 -34.31 12.22
CA ARG A 175 7.53 -35.35 13.11
C ARG A 175 8.54 -34.74 14.08
N PRO A 176 8.17 -34.45 15.34
CA PRO A 176 9.12 -33.95 16.33
C PRO A 176 10.19 -35.01 16.62
N GLN A 177 11.47 -34.63 16.55
CA GLN A 177 12.60 -35.53 16.81
C GLN A 177 13.01 -35.58 18.29
N GLN A 178 12.57 -34.60 19.10
CA GLN A 178 12.88 -34.49 20.52
C GLN A 178 11.71 -33.86 21.28
N ALA A 179 11.61 -34.15 22.59
CA ALA A 179 10.68 -33.47 23.48
C ALA A 179 11.16 -32.03 23.76
N GLY A 180 10.22 -31.11 23.88
CA GLY A 180 10.50 -29.68 24.04
C GLY A 180 9.41 -28.80 23.44
N THR A 181 9.62 -27.49 23.54
CA THR A 181 8.76 -26.51 22.90
C THR A 181 9.25 -26.19 21.50
N VAL A 182 8.38 -26.34 20.51
CA VAL A 182 8.62 -25.92 19.14
C VAL A 182 7.75 -24.71 18.86
N GLU A 183 8.36 -23.59 18.53
CA GLU A 183 7.65 -22.45 17.97
C GLU A 183 7.53 -22.63 16.47
N ILE A 184 6.30 -22.52 15.98
CA ILE A 184 5.96 -22.68 14.58
C ILE A 184 5.50 -21.34 14.05
N THR A 185 6.16 -20.88 12.98
CA THR A 185 5.78 -19.64 12.29
C THR A 185 5.25 -19.97 10.90
N TRP A 186 4.08 -19.44 10.57
CA TRP A 186 3.54 -19.40 9.21
C TRP A 186 3.75 -18.01 8.65
N THR A 187 4.43 -17.89 7.52
CA THR A 187 4.64 -16.61 6.83
C THR A 187 3.87 -16.60 5.52
N LEU A 188 3.04 -15.58 5.30
CA LEU A 188 2.41 -15.28 4.02
C LEU A 188 3.25 -14.22 3.31
N SER A 189 3.92 -14.61 2.21
CA SER A 189 4.62 -13.67 1.34
C SER A 189 3.77 -13.34 0.11
N THR A 190 3.45 -12.06 -0.05
CA THR A 190 2.86 -11.50 -1.29
C THR A 190 3.69 -10.28 -1.70
N PRO A 191 3.81 -9.93 -2.98
CA PRO A 191 4.54 -8.73 -3.39
C PRO A 191 3.99 -7.50 -2.66
N GLY A 192 4.79 -6.88 -1.79
CA GLY A 192 4.39 -5.72 -0.97
C GLY A 192 3.75 -6.05 0.39
N CYS A 193 3.66 -7.32 0.81
CA CYS A 193 3.21 -7.71 2.15
C CYS A 193 3.96 -8.95 2.68
N SER A 194 4.41 -8.89 3.93
CA SER A 194 4.86 -10.04 4.73
C SER A 194 4.08 -10.08 6.03
N ASN A 195 3.09 -10.98 6.11
CA ASN A 195 2.42 -11.26 7.38
C ASN A 195 2.93 -12.60 7.93
N TYR A 196 2.91 -12.74 9.25
CA TYR A 196 3.19 -14.02 9.89
C TYR A 196 2.24 -14.28 11.06
N SER A 197 1.98 -15.55 11.34
CA SER A 197 1.28 -16.02 12.55
C SER A 197 2.16 -17.05 13.24
N GLN A 198 2.14 -17.11 14.56
CA GLN A 198 2.95 -18.05 15.35
C GLN A 198 2.10 -18.89 16.29
N ALA A 199 2.54 -20.12 16.55
CA ALA A 199 2.01 -20.97 17.62
C ALA A 199 3.15 -21.72 18.31
N LYS A 200 3.07 -21.86 19.64
CA LYS A 200 4.01 -22.66 20.43
C LYS A 200 3.39 -24.02 20.75
N ILE A 201 4.10 -25.09 20.44
CA ILE A 201 3.66 -26.47 20.67
C ILE A 201 4.63 -27.14 21.64
N GLN A 202 4.09 -27.69 22.72
CA GLN A 202 4.83 -28.47 23.70
C GLN A 202 4.75 -29.96 23.34
N PHE A 203 5.88 -30.58 23.04
CA PHE A 203 5.98 -32.03 22.86
C PHE A 203 6.56 -32.67 24.12
N GLN A 204 5.82 -33.60 24.71
CA GLN A 204 6.26 -34.39 25.87
C GLN A 204 6.51 -35.84 25.42
N ARG A 205 7.54 -36.49 25.98
CA ARG A 205 7.68 -37.94 25.84
C ARG A 205 6.50 -38.59 26.56
N SER A 206 5.81 -39.57 25.98
CA SER A 206 4.91 -40.37 26.82
C SER A 206 5.75 -41.06 27.89
N SER A 207 5.42 -40.84 29.16
CA SER A 207 5.63 -41.90 30.13
C SER A 207 4.64 -43.00 29.77
N SER A 208 5.14 -44.21 29.49
CA SER A 208 4.28 -45.38 29.46
C SER A 208 3.52 -45.45 30.79
N SER A 209 2.20 -45.30 30.75
CA SER A 209 1.36 -45.71 31.87
C SER A 209 0.68 -47.00 31.46
N THR A 210 0.65 -47.96 32.40
CA THR A 210 -0.14 -49.19 32.40
C THR A 210 0.59 -50.49 32.02
N GLY A 211 1.58 -50.86 32.83
CA GLY A 211 1.65 -52.23 33.34
C GLY A 211 0.64 -52.42 34.49
N GLN A 212 -0.67 -52.34 34.22
CA GLN A 212 -1.68 -52.88 35.13
C GLN A 212 -1.72 -54.40 34.93
N ARG A 213 -0.91 -55.11 35.70
CA ARG A 213 -1.26 -56.49 36.10
C ARG A 213 -2.16 -56.39 37.32
N LEU A 214 -3.45 -56.13 37.08
CA LEU A 214 -4.51 -56.45 38.03
C LEU A 214 -5.18 -57.73 37.54
N TYR A 215 -4.70 -58.87 38.06
CA TYR A 215 -5.55 -60.05 38.29
C TYR A 215 -5.07 -60.69 39.59
N ARG A 216 -5.85 -60.49 40.65
CA ARG A 216 -5.98 -61.39 41.80
C ARG A 216 -7.44 -61.81 41.83
N HIS A 217 -7.72 -63.07 41.54
CA HIS A 217 -8.16 -64.08 42.52
C HIS A 217 -7.87 -65.45 41.95
#